data_AF-A0A5J4SB63-F1
#
_entry.id   AF-A0A5J4SB63-F1
#
_cell.length_a   1.000
_cell.length_b   1.000
_cell.length_c   1.000
_cell.angle_alpha   90.00
_cell.angle_beta   90.00
_cell.angle_gamma   90.00
#
_symmetry.space_group_name_H-M   'P 1'
#
loop_
_entity.id
_entity.type
_entity.pdbx_description
1 polymer ?
#
loop_
_entity_poly.entity_id
_entity_poly.type
_entity_poly.pdbx_seq_one_letter_code
_entity_poly.pdbx_strand_id
1 'polypeptide(L)'
;MDNVIDYNVDEGLLGLGPDILLEILSEITHLEDVRQFLVLFQITPIIFIQGEIFGKLQGMKFIHSDSYLYNCTIAMDPIIKEGITRFEIIFENNGQYSKILGIADASCSLAGGKGPWEDR
;
A
#
# COMPACT_ATOMS: atom_id res chain seq x y z
N MET A 1 23.50 33.04 17.78
CA MET A 1 23.93 31.74 17.25
C MET A 1 22.67 30.90 17.24
N ASP A 2 22.07 30.82 16.06
CA ASP A 2 20.72 30.31 15.88
C ASP A 2 20.74 28.79 16.04
N ASN A 3 19.91 28.29 16.97
CA ASN A 3 19.69 26.87 17.18
C ASN A 3 18.97 26.32 15.94
N VAL A 4 19.72 25.77 14.99
CA VAL A 4 19.15 24.96 13.92
C VAL A 4 18.70 23.65 14.56
N ILE A 5 17.39 23.53 14.77
CA ILE A 5 16.77 22.27 15.16
C ILE A 5 16.54 21.53 13.85
N ASP A 6 17.33 20.48 13.60
CA ASP A 6 17.06 19.54 12.51
C ASP A 6 15.75 18.81 12.83
N TYR A 7 14.82 18.88 11.88
CA TYR A 7 13.57 18.12 11.94
C TYR A 7 13.70 16.89 11.06
N ASN A 8 13.71 15.71 11.68
CA ASN A 8 13.38 14.49 10.96
C ASN A 8 11.86 14.47 10.72
N VAL A 9 11.47 14.15 9.49
CA VAL A 9 10.06 13.91 9.14
C VAL A 9 9.70 12.51 9.58
N ASP A 10 8.56 12.36 10.25
CA ASP A 10 8.02 11.04 10.58
C ASP A 10 7.74 10.30 9.27
N GLU A 11 8.42 9.17 9.09
CA GLU A 11 8.56 8.35 7.86
C GLU A 11 9.58 8.80 6.78
N GLY A 12 10.57 9.65 7.08
CA GLY A 12 11.62 10.03 6.13
C GLY A 12 12.95 9.24 6.22
N LEU A 13 13.72 9.21 5.12
CA LEU A 13 15.19 9.23 5.18
C LEU A 13 15.63 10.67 4.88
N LEU A 14 15.18 11.59 5.75
CA LEU A 14 15.31 13.04 5.55
C LEU A 14 16.41 13.59 6.45
N GLY A 15 17.34 14.35 5.85
CA GLY A 15 18.52 14.95 6.51
C GLY A 15 19.88 14.37 6.11
N LEU A 16 19.91 13.31 5.30
CA LEU A 16 21.16 12.65 4.92
C LEU A 16 21.63 13.21 3.57
N GLY A 17 22.68 14.03 3.59
CA GLY A 17 23.36 14.46 2.37
C GLY A 17 23.81 13.27 1.52
N PRO A 18 24.14 13.49 0.24
CA PRO A 18 24.55 12.43 -0.69
C PRO A 18 25.68 11.54 -0.13
N ASP A 19 26.52 12.07 0.75
CA ASP A 19 27.60 11.34 1.41
C ASP A 19 27.09 10.21 2.33
N ILE A 20 25.98 10.40 3.02
CA ILE A 20 25.44 9.42 3.98
C ILE A 20 24.57 8.37 3.27
N LEU A 21 23.87 8.76 2.20
CA LEU A 21 23.22 7.77 1.33
C LEU A 21 24.28 6.85 0.70
N LEU A 22 25.41 7.40 0.24
CA LEU A 22 26.52 6.60 -0.30
C LEU A 22 27.18 5.71 0.75
N GLU A 23 27.32 6.20 1.99
CA GLU A 23 27.83 5.41 3.12
C GLU A 23 26.94 4.20 3.40
N ILE A 24 25.63 4.39 3.51
CA ILE A 24 24.66 3.30 3.71
C ILE A 24 24.72 2.30 2.54
N LEU A 25 24.69 2.79 1.29
CA LEU A 25 24.79 1.92 0.11
C LEU A 25 26.11 1.14 0.07
N SER A 26 27.20 1.70 0.61
CA SER A 26 28.52 1.05 0.65
C SER A 26 28.63 -0.06 1.69
N GLU A 27 27.79 -0.04 2.72
CA GLU A 27 27.74 -1.07 3.77
C GLU A 27 26.77 -2.21 3.43
N ILE A 28 25.90 -2.05 2.42
CA ILE A 28 25.03 -3.12 1.96
C ILE A 28 25.86 -4.19 1.26
N THR A 29 25.87 -5.40 1.84
CA THR A 29 26.65 -6.54 1.34
C THR A 29 25.91 -7.34 0.27
N HIS A 30 24.58 -7.26 0.23
CA HIS A 30 23.74 -7.96 -0.73
C HIS A 30 23.25 -7.00 -1.82
N LEU A 31 23.70 -7.23 -3.05
CA LEU A 31 23.39 -6.39 -4.21
C LEU A 31 21.87 -6.25 -4.47
N GLU A 32 21.07 -7.24 -4.09
CA GLU A 32 19.60 -7.19 -4.22
C GLU A 32 18.95 -6.16 -3.29
N ASP A 33 19.53 -5.91 -2.11
CA ASP A 33 19.02 -4.90 -1.19
C ASP A 33 19.32 -3.49 -1.72
N VAL A 34 20.49 -3.29 -2.33
CA VAL A 34 20.86 -2.03 -3.03
C VAL A 34 19.88 -1.74 -4.17
N ARG A 35 19.42 -2.76 -4.90
CA ARG A 35 18.45 -2.61 -5.99
C ARG A 35 17.10 -2.09 -5.48
N GLN A 36 16.69 -2.42 -4.25
CA GLN A 36 15.44 -1.91 -3.67
C GLN A 36 15.47 -0.39 -3.43
N PHE A 37 16.66 0.19 -3.21
CA PHE A 37 16.85 1.63 -3.04
C PHE A 37 17.04 2.37 -4.37
N LEU A 38 17.69 1.75 -5.36
CA LEU A 38 18.05 2.40 -6.61
C LEU A 38 17.03 2.20 -7.75
N VAL A 39 16.23 1.14 -7.70
CA VAL A 39 15.27 0.82 -8.76
C VAL A 39 13.85 0.95 -8.24
N LEU A 40 13.25 2.13 -8.47
CA LEU A 40 11.83 2.37 -8.30
C LEU A 40 11.04 1.55 -9.34
N PHE A 41 10.84 0.25 -9.10
CA PHE A 41 9.89 -0.53 -9.87
C PHE A 41 8.47 -0.13 -9.47
N GLN A 42 7.76 0.54 -10.38
CA GLN A 42 6.35 0.84 -10.19
C GLN A 42 5.53 -0.43 -10.46
N ILE A 43 5.16 -1.15 -9.41
CA ILE A 43 4.21 -2.26 -9.50
C ILE A 43 2.83 -1.67 -9.73
N THR A 44 2.17 -2.11 -10.80
CA THR A 44 0.80 -1.72 -11.12
C THR A 44 -0.13 -2.81 -10.57
N PRO A 45 -0.81 -2.60 -9.43
CA PRO A 45 -1.66 -3.62 -8.85
C PRO A 45 -2.88 -3.90 -9.73
N ILE A 46 -3.27 -5.17 -9.86
CA ILE A 46 -4.53 -5.53 -10.49
C ILE A 46 -5.58 -5.61 -9.37
N ILE A 47 -6.56 -4.71 -9.40
CA ILE A 47 -7.72 -4.79 -8.51
C ILE A 47 -8.66 -5.85 -9.05
N PHE A 48 -8.95 -6.87 -8.25
CA PHE A 48 -9.93 -7.89 -8.57
C PHE A 48 -10.94 -8.07 -7.42
N ILE A 49 -12.18 -8.39 -7.81
CA ILE A 49 -13.31 -8.51 -6.90
C ILE A 49 -13.97 -9.84 -7.21
N GLN A 50 -14.09 -10.70 -6.19
CA GLN A 50 -14.64 -12.04 -6.35
C GLN A 50 -16.08 -12.07 -5.83
N GLY A 51 -17.08 -12.07 -6.71
CA GLY A 51 -18.50 -12.20 -6.34
C GLY A 51 -19.40 -11.05 -6.81
N GLU A 52 -20.59 -10.95 -6.23
CA GLU A 52 -21.55 -9.87 -6.56
C GLU A 52 -20.97 -8.50 -6.20
N ILE A 53 -20.98 -7.60 -7.18
CA ILE A 53 -20.23 -6.35 -7.11
C ILE A 53 -21.10 -5.27 -6.48
N PHE A 54 -20.85 -4.93 -5.22
CA PHE A 54 -21.39 -3.73 -4.57
C PHE A 54 -20.58 -2.48 -4.95
N GLY A 55 -20.26 -2.32 -6.23
CA GLY A 55 -19.42 -1.24 -6.72
C GLY A 55 -19.05 -1.33 -8.19
N LYS A 56 -18.15 -0.45 -8.64
CA LYS A 56 -17.63 -0.39 -10.02
C LYS A 56 -16.14 -0.02 -9.99
N LEU A 57 -15.36 -0.66 -10.85
CA LEU A 57 -13.97 -0.30 -11.09
C LEU A 57 -13.89 0.66 -12.28
N GLN A 58 -13.25 1.81 -12.10
CA GLN A 58 -12.97 2.79 -13.14
C GLN A 58 -11.47 3.12 -13.14
N GLY A 59 -10.70 2.41 -13.97
CA GLY A 59 -9.24 2.46 -13.93
C GLY A 59 -8.72 1.93 -12.58
N MET A 60 -7.92 2.73 -11.87
CA MET A 60 -7.42 2.41 -10.52
C MET A 60 -8.35 2.87 -9.39
N LYS A 61 -9.55 3.37 -9.71
CA LYS A 61 -10.52 3.83 -8.74
C LYS A 61 -11.63 2.79 -8.57
N PHE A 62 -11.78 2.29 -7.36
CA PHE A 62 -12.97 1.53 -6.98
C PHE A 62 -14.03 2.48 -6.41
N ILE A 63 -15.27 2.36 -6.89
CA ILE A 63 -16.42 3.14 -6.44
C ILE A 63 -17.43 2.17 -5.84
N HIS A 64 -17.63 2.25 -4.53
CA HIS A 64 -18.65 1.46 -3.83
C HIS A 64 -20.06 1.91 -4.27
N SER A 65 -21.00 0.98 -4.43
CA SER A 65 -22.40 1.30 -4.73
C SER A 65 -23.09 1.86 -3.49
N ASP A 66 -23.97 2.85 -3.66
CA ASP A 66 -24.65 3.63 -2.61
C ASP A 66 -25.56 2.83 -1.63
N SER A 67 -25.55 1.50 -1.68
CA SER A 67 -26.16 0.70 -0.62
C SER A 67 -25.22 0.69 0.59
N TYR A 68 -25.33 1.72 1.42
CA TYR A 68 -24.64 1.91 2.71
C TYR A 68 -24.74 0.75 3.72
N LEU A 69 -25.47 -0.31 3.36
CA LEU A 69 -25.78 -1.45 4.22
C LEU A 69 -24.81 -2.63 4.06
N TYR A 70 -23.92 -2.60 3.07
CA TYR A 70 -23.04 -3.73 2.78
C TYR A 70 -21.57 -3.35 2.97
N ASN A 71 -20.84 -4.22 3.67
CA ASN A 71 -19.39 -4.19 3.71
C ASN A 71 -18.84 -4.55 2.32
N CYS A 72 -17.65 -4.08 1.97
CA CYS A 72 -17.00 -4.49 0.74
C CYS A 72 -15.51 -4.68 0.96
N THR A 73 -15.03 -5.85 0.56
CA THR A 73 -13.62 -6.17 0.50
C THR A 73 -13.20 -6.24 -0.96
N ILE A 74 -12.12 -5.54 -1.30
CA ILE A 74 -11.46 -5.62 -2.60
C ILE A 74 -10.10 -6.28 -2.41
N ALA A 75 -9.72 -7.14 -3.34
CA ALA A 75 -8.42 -7.79 -3.33
C ALA A 75 -7.54 -7.19 -4.44
N MET A 76 -6.22 -7.26 -4.25
CA MET A 76 -5.26 -6.78 -5.24
C MET A 76 -4.15 -7.83 -5.42
N ASP A 77 -3.84 -8.17 -6.66
CA ASP A 77 -2.85 -9.18 -7.02
C ASP A 77 -1.76 -8.59 -7.93
N PRO A 78 -0.49 -8.92 -7.71
CA PRO A 78 0.19 -9.00 -6.41
C PRO A 78 0.92 -7.67 -6.15
N ILE A 79 0.84 -7.17 -4.92
CA ILE A 79 1.57 -5.95 -4.54
C ILE A 79 2.98 -6.29 -4.05
N ILE A 80 3.20 -7.45 -3.43
CA ILE A 80 4.48 -7.80 -2.76
C ILE A 80 4.91 -9.21 -3.18
N LYS A 81 6.02 -9.33 -3.91
CA LYS A 81 6.66 -10.62 -4.24
C LYS A 81 8.02 -10.78 -3.57
N GLU A 82 8.83 -9.73 -3.61
CA GLU A 82 10.19 -9.68 -3.07
C GLU A 82 10.49 -8.25 -2.59
N GLY A 83 11.34 -8.12 -1.58
CA GLY A 83 11.79 -6.83 -1.06
C GLY A 83 10.71 -5.98 -0.38
N ILE A 84 10.93 -4.67 -0.35
CA ILE A 84 10.05 -3.68 0.26
C ILE A 84 9.20 -2.99 -0.83
N THR A 85 7.88 -2.93 -0.64
CA THR A 85 6.97 -2.23 -1.55
C THR A 85 6.21 -1.12 -0.82
N ARG A 86 6.20 0.09 -1.40
CA ARG A 86 5.32 1.17 -0.96
C ARG A 86 3.96 1.02 -1.64
N PHE A 87 2.90 1.02 -0.85
CA PHE A 87 1.52 0.93 -1.34
C PHE A 87 0.69 2.06 -0.76
N GLU A 88 -0.02 2.80 -1.62
CA GLU A 88 -0.76 3.99 -1.27
C GLU A 88 -2.22 3.86 -1.72
N ILE A 89 -3.14 4.12 -0.79
CA ILE A 89 -4.58 4.16 -1.05
C ILE A 89 -5.12 5.51 -0.59
N ILE A 90 -5.90 6.14 -1.47
CA ILE A 90 -6.62 7.38 -1.16
C ILE A 90 -8.10 7.04 -0.96
N PHE A 91 -8.63 7.32 0.23
CA PHE A 91 -10.04 7.17 0.52
C PHE A 91 -10.77 8.50 0.35
N GLU A 92 -11.60 8.61 -0.68
CA GLU A 92 -12.41 9.80 -0.95
C GLU A 92 -13.88 9.59 -0.54
N ASN A 93 -14.54 10.65 -0.06
CA ASN A 93 -15.99 10.69 0.19
C ASN A 93 -16.56 9.56 1.03
N ASN A 94 -15.79 9.09 2.01
CA ASN A 94 -16.11 7.87 2.75
C ASN A 94 -16.95 8.09 4.03
N GLY A 95 -17.35 9.32 4.35
CA GLY A 95 -18.14 9.61 5.56
C GLY A 95 -17.46 9.12 6.86
N GLN A 96 -18.23 8.53 7.78
CA GLN A 96 -17.75 8.01 9.08
C GLN A 96 -17.49 6.48 9.07
N TYR A 97 -17.45 5.82 7.90
CA TYR A 97 -17.29 4.37 7.83
C TYR A 97 -15.86 3.93 8.09
N SER A 98 -15.70 2.85 8.88
CA SER A 98 -14.41 2.24 9.19
C SER A 98 -13.63 1.85 7.94
N LYS A 99 -12.31 1.90 8.04
CA LYS A 99 -11.38 1.50 6.99
C LYS A 99 -10.42 0.46 7.52
N ILE A 100 -10.27 -0.62 6.76
CA ILE A 100 -9.38 -1.73 7.09
C ILE A 100 -8.55 -2.02 5.85
N LEU A 101 -7.26 -2.20 6.07
CA LEU A 101 -6.29 -2.67 5.09
C LEU A 101 -5.49 -3.80 5.74
N GLY A 102 -5.17 -4.83 4.95
CA GLY A 102 -4.40 -5.96 5.43
C GLY A 102 -3.73 -6.70 4.28
N ILE A 103 -2.79 -7.56 4.64
CA ILE A 103 -2.12 -8.49 3.74
C ILE A 103 -2.72 -9.87 4.02
N ALA A 104 -3.12 -10.56 2.95
CA ALA A 104 -3.65 -11.91 3.00
C ALA A 104 -2.79 -12.82 2.13
N ASP A 105 -2.76 -14.11 2.47
CA ASP A 105 -2.14 -15.11 1.60
C ASP A 105 -2.94 -15.23 0.28
N ALA A 106 -2.27 -15.61 -0.82
CA ALA A 106 -2.94 -15.76 -2.11
C ALA A 106 -4.04 -16.85 -2.12
N SER A 107 -4.03 -17.75 -1.14
CA SER A 107 -5.09 -18.75 -0.93
C SER A 107 -6.35 -18.17 -0.25
N CYS A 108 -6.31 -16.96 0.30
CA CYS A 108 -7.48 -16.32 0.91
C CYS A 108 -8.52 -15.98 -0.15
N SER A 109 -9.73 -16.51 0.02
CA SER A 109 -10.89 -16.16 -0.80
C SER A 109 -11.69 -15.07 -0.11
N LEU A 110 -11.84 -13.92 -0.76
CA LEU A 110 -12.57 -12.76 -0.23
C LEU A 110 -13.81 -12.53 -1.08
N ALA A 111 -14.99 -12.71 -0.49
CA ALA A 111 -16.25 -12.55 -1.18
C ALA A 111 -16.68 -11.08 -1.25
N GLY A 112 -17.21 -10.69 -2.41
CA GLY A 112 -17.86 -9.40 -2.59
C GLY A 112 -19.03 -9.24 -1.61
N GLY A 113 -19.20 -8.02 -1.08
CA GLY A 113 -20.30 -7.69 -0.17
C GLY A 113 -20.08 -8.05 1.30
N LYS A 114 -18.88 -8.54 1.64
CA LYS A 114 -18.53 -8.91 3.00
C LYS A 114 -17.30 -8.18 3.50
N GLY A 115 -17.21 -8.06 4.82
CA GLY A 115 -16.00 -7.61 5.50
C GLY A 115 -14.94 -8.72 5.54
N PRO A 116 -13.65 -8.37 5.66
CA PRO A 116 -12.57 -9.37 5.69
C PRO A 116 -12.63 -10.33 6.89
N TRP A 117 -13.43 -10.01 7.93
CA TRP A 117 -13.66 -10.88 9.09
C TRP A 117 -14.85 -11.84 8.93
N GLU A 118 -15.62 -11.70 7.85
CA GLU A 118 -16.87 -12.46 7.62
C GLU A 118 -16.66 -13.68 6.72
N ASP A 119 -15.57 -13.71 5.95
CA ASP A 119 -15.14 -14.90 5.22
C ASP A 119 -14.30 -15.79 6.13
N ARG A 120 -14.81 -17.00 6.39
CA ARG A 120 -14.16 -18.07 7.16
C ARG A 120 -13.74 -19.20 6.24
#